data_AF-A0A519VZY0-F1
#
_entry.id   AF-A0A519VZY0-F1
#
_cell.length_a   1.000
_cell.length_b   1.000
_cell.length_c   1.000
_cell.angle_alpha   90.00
_cell.angle_beta   90.00
_cell.angle_gamma   90.00
#
_symmetry.space_group_name_H-M   'P 1'
#
loop_
_entity.id
_entity.type
_entity.pdbx_description
1 polymer ?
#
loop_
_entity_poly.entity_id
_entity_poly.type
_entity_poly.pdbx_seq_one_letter_code
_entity_poly.pdbx_strand_id
1 'polypeptide(L)'
;NFDAAILPPMENYGVNIINSNLNNFDRFEKIVADSMKTVAYRPKFKLDYLANSGVGVSTSRFGTGVSGGIVGMFSDILGTNQIIANISVNGEIYDAGGLVGYINQKSRINWGAAISHIPYVSGFSSYGYEKLPADNNTTVDALNERTDIIRTFEDQVQLFGAYPFSKIHRFEVGGAFSRYSYRIDRYSNYYNTAGYYIGSDRKRLDNEQATLDYGVPFNSFTLYQLNAGFVGDNSIFGLTGPLDGFRYRVSGEKYFGTYNFAGATADLRKYWRLKPITIAARSYNTFRIGKDADRLYPMYVGYPYLIRGYESNSIYKTTSAQSSESFDINQLTGSKIAVFNFELRLPFTGPKKLAAIPSGLLFSDLNLFFDAGLAWTNDTKVKFKSEPTYTSELVRDTNGNPVLDSKGNQVTYQATNERVPAMSVGISLRVNVFGYFVLEPYYAIPFQRKDVKGGVFGLTFAPGW
;
A
#
# COMPACT_ATOMS: atom_id res chain seq x y z
N ASN A 1 -47.32 1.17 -47.20
CA ASN A 1 -46.86 0.22 -46.17
C ASN A 1 -45.66 0.79 -45.44
N PHE A 2 -45.90 1.55 -44.37
CA PHE A 2 -44.89 2.14 -43.49
C PHE A 2 -44.76 1.38 -42.15
N ASP A 3 -45.25 0.14 -42.08
CA ASP A 3 -45.34 -0.65 -40.83
C ASP A 3 -43.98 -1.14 -40.30
N ALA A 4 -42.90 -0.96 -41.05
CA ALA A 4 -41.56 -1.40 -40.65
C ALA A 4 -40.92 -0.57 -39.52
N ALA A 5 -41.55 0.53 -39.08
CA ALA A 5 -41.01 1.45 -38.07
C ALA A 5 -41.73 1.42 -36.71
N ILE A 6 -42.75 0.56 -36.52
CA ILE A 6 -43.57 0.53 -35.29
C ILE A 6 -43.06 -0.58 -34.36
N LEU A 7 -42.59 -0.20 -33.17
CA LEU A 7 -42.19 -1.15 -32.11
C LEU A 7 -43.44 -1.81 -31.49
N PRO A 8 -43.44 -3.14 -31.22
CA PRO A 8 -44.57 -3.82 -30.58
C PRO A 8 -44.87 -3.28 -29.16
N PRO A 9 -46.13 -3.31 -28.70
CA PRO A 9 -47.31 -3.90 -29.36
C PRO A 9 -47.90 -2.98 -30.43
N MET A 10 -48.31 -3.57 -31.56
CA MET A 10 -48.96 -2.81 -32.65
C MET A 10 -50.39 -2.39 -32.31
N GLU A 11 -51.02 -3.10 -31.38
CA GLU A 11 -52.34 -2.75 -30.86
C GLU A 11 -52.21 -2.01 -29.53
N ASN A 12 -52.73 -0.79 -29.50
CA ASN A 12 -52.76 0.02 -28.30
C ASN A 12 -54.02 -0.28 -27.49
N TYR A 13 -53.86 -0.98 -26.37
CA TYR A 13 -54.91 -1.15 -25.35
C TYR A 13 -55.04 0.15 -24.53
N GLY A 14 -55.58 1.21 -25.14
CA GLY A 14 -55.83 2.50 -24.50
C GLY A 14 -55.33 3.72 -25.30
N VAL A 15 -55.50 4.92 -24.72
CA VAL A 15 -55.14 6.19 -25.37
C VAL A 15 -53.66 6.19 -25.72
N ASN A 16 -53.35 6.23 -27.03
CA ASN A 16 -51.98 6.17 -27.54
C ASN A 16 -51.28 7.53 -27.45
N ILE A 17 -50.95 7.97 -26.24
CA ILE A 17 -50.37 9.30 -25.99
C ILE A 17 -49.00 9.44 -26.70
N ILE A 18 -48.16 8.40 -26.63
CA ILE A 18 -46.78 8.47 -27.13
C ILE A 18 -46.75 8.49 -28.66
N ASN A 19 -47.38 7.54 -29.36
CA ASN A 19 -47.35 7.55 -30.83
C ASN A 19 -48.18 8.71 -31.41
N SER A 20 -49.24 9.15 -30.73
CA SER A 20 -49.99 10.35 -31.15
C SER A 20 -49.11 11.61 -31.06
N ASN A 21 -48.29 11.73 -30.02
CA ASN A 21 -47.34 12.83 -29.89
C ASN A 21 -46.20 12.72 -30.92
N LEU A 22 -45.64 11.53 -31.17
CA LEU A 22 -44.59 11.32 -32.18
C LEU A 22 -45.10 11.57 -33.62
N ASN A 23 -46.31 11.15 -33.95
CA ASN A 23 -46.92 11.40 -35.26
C ASN A 23 -47.30 12.88 -35.46
N ASN A 24 -47.51 13.61 -34.37
CA ASN A 24 -47.76 15.05 -34.37
C ASN A 24 -46.55 15.84 -33.86
N PHE A 25 -45.33 15.32 -34.03
CA PHE A 25 -44.14 15.95 -33.47
C PHE A 25 -43.94 17.39 -33.96
N ASP A 26 -44.42 17.69 -35.18
CA ASP A 26 -44.40 19.03 -35.76
C ASP A 26 -45.36 20.03 -35.09
N ARG A 27 -46.28 19.56 -34.24
CA ARG A 27 -47.15 20.43 -33.40
C ARG A 27 -46.46 20.92 -32.14
N PHE A 28 -45.34 20.31 -31.73
CA PHE A 28 -44.54 20.86 -30.65
C PHE A 28 -43.73 22.04 -31.17
N GLU A 29 -43.72 23.13 -30.41
CA GLU A 29 -42.87 24.28 -30.73
C GLU A 29 -41.42 23.83 -30.83
N LYS A 30 -40.86 23.92 -32.04
CA LYS A 30 -39.44 23.74 -32.26
C LYS A 30 -38.76 25.04 -31.84
N ILE A 31 -37.80 24.92 -30.94
CA ILE A 31 -36.93 26.04 -30.58
C ILE A 31 -36.20 26.46 -31.86
N VAL A 32 -36.55 27.63 -32.39
CA VAL A 32 -35.90 28.20 -33.58
C VAL A 32 -34.43 28.48 -33.26
N ALA A 33 -33.53 28.19 -34.20
CA ALA A 33 -32.09 28.33 -33.99
C ALA A 33 -31.70 29.72 -33.48
N ASP A 34 -32.37 30.76 -33.97
CA ASP A 34 -32.15 32.17 -33.60
C ASP A 34 -32.60 32.51 -32.16
N SER A 35 -33.45 31.67 -31.55
CA SER A 35 -33.84 31.80 -30.13
C SER A 35 -32.83 31.14 -29.17
N MET A 36 -31.93 30.30 -29.68
CA MET A 36 -30.90 29.67 -28.87
C MET A 36 -29.72 30.62 -28.68
N LYS A 37 -29.36 30.86 -27.42
CA LYS A 37 -28.14 31.61 -27.07
C LYS A 37 -27.08 30.65 -26.57
N THR A 38 -25.87 30.74 -27.11
CA THR A 38 -24.74 29.99 -26.58
C THR A 38 -24.40 30.55 -25.20
N VAL A 39 -24.60 29.73 -24.16
CA VAL A 39 -24.29 30.10 -22.79
C VAL A 39 -23.05 29.32 -22.34
N ALA A 40 -22.10 30.01 -21.70
CA ALA A 40 -20.95 29.34 -21.12
C ALA A 40 -21.42 28.34 -20.05
N TYR A 41 -21.00 27.08 -20.19
CA TYR A 41 -21.29 26.04 -19.21
C TYR A 41 -20.65 26.40 -17.85
N ARG A 42 -21.47 26.33 -16.79
CA ARG A 42 -21.05 26.59 -15.41
C ARG A 42 -21.07 25.26 -14.63
N PRO A 43 -19.91 24.71 -14.26
CA PRO A 43 -19.85 23.49 -13.47
C PRO A 43 -20.57 23.68 -12.14
N LYS A 44 -21.47 22.76 -11.81
CA LYS A 44 -22.14 22.68 -10.50
C LYS A 44 -21.83 21.32 -9.91
N PHE A 45 -21.02 21.30 -8.86
CA PHE A 45 -20.65 20.06 -8.18
C PHE A 45 -21.84 19.48 -7.42
N LYS A 46 -22.08 18.18 -7.59
CA LYS A 46 -22.99 17.38 -6.79
C LYS A 46 -22.24 16.16 -6.27
N LEU A 47 -22.67 15.64 -5.13
CA LEU A 47 -22.14 14.40 -4.60
C LEU A 47 -22.61 13.24 -5.49
N ASP A 48 -21.68 12.54 -6.11
CA ASP A 48 -21.99 11.37 -6.94
C ASP A 48 -21.89 10.09 -6.14
N TYR A 49 -20.91 10.04 -5.23
CA TYR A 49 -20.54 8.83 -4.51
C TYR A 49 -20.01 9.17 -3.13
N LEU A 50 -20.49 8.43 -2.13
CA LEU A 50 -19.99 8.46 -0.77
C LEU A 50 -19.82 7.02 -0.30
N ALA A 51 -18.61 6.68 0.15
CA ALA A 51 -18.32 5.34 0.65
C ALA A 51 -17.35 5.37 1.81
N ASN A 52 -17.25 4.23 2.47
CA ASN A 52 -16.18 3.99 3.42
C ASN A 52 -14.85 3.82 2.65
N SER A 53 -13.78 4.45 3.14
CA SER A 53 -12.41 4.17 2.68
C SER A 53 -12.04 2.80 3.22
N GLY A 54 -12.25 1.75 2.41
CA GLY A 54 -12.25 0.35 2.85
C GLY A 54 -11.00 -0.13 3.59
N VAL A 55 -11.02 -1.40 4.02
CA VAL A 55 -9.92 -2.01 4.78
C VAL A 55 -8.81 -2.48 3.83
N GLY A 56 -7.58 -2.01 4.05
CA GLY A 56 -6.39 -2.49 3.35
C GLY A 56 -5.53 -1.38 2.74
N VAL A 57 -4.39 -1.79 2.18
CA VAL A 57 -3.47 -0.88 1.49
C VAL A 57 -3.99 -0.66 0.07
N SER A 58 -4.68 0.46 -0.16
CA SER A 58 -4.98 0.91 -1.52
C SER A 58 -3.82 1.79 -2.01
N THR A 59 -3.46 1.67 -3.29
CA THR A 59 -2.51 2.59 -3.92
C THR A 59 -3.23 3.29 -5.06
N SER A 60 -3.24 4.62 -5.01
CA SER A 60 -3.80 5.45 -6.06
C SER A 60 -2.75 6.43 -6.57
N ARG A 61 -3.10 7.23 -7.58
CA ARG A 61 -2.26 8.36 -8.00
C ARG A 61 -2.10 9.44 -6.92
N PHE A 62 -2.85 9.33 -5.82
CA PHE A 62 -2.81 10.21 -4.66
C PHE A 62 -2.02 9.60 -3.49
N GLY A 63 -1.23 8.55 -3.74
CA GLY A 63 -0.41 7.87 -2.74
C GLY A 63 -1.08 6.61 -2.17
N THR A 64 -0.52 6.14 -1.06
CA THR A 64 -1.09 5.05 -0.24
C THR A 64 -2.39 5.57 0.36
N GLY A 65 -3.53 5.01 -0.05
CA GLY A 65 -4.83 5.44 0.43
C GLY A 65 -4.97 5.17 1.91
N VAL A 66 -5.67 6.06 2.61
CA VAL A 66 -5.85 5.93 4.04
C VAL A 66 -6.78 4.75 4.32
N SER A 67 -6.27 3.74 5.03
CA SER A 67 -7.06 2.60 5.46
C SER A 67 -8.03 3.06 6.54
N GLY A 68 -9.32 2.80 6.34
CA GLY A 68 -10.37 3.33 7.21
C GLY A 68 -10.68 4.81 6.92
N GLY A 69 -11.95 5.19 7.00
CA GLY A 69 -12.41 6.57 6.79
C GLY A 69 -13.62 6.68 5.87
N ILE A 70 -13.88 7.89 5.38
CA ILE A 70 -14.96 8.20 4.44
C ILE A 70 -14.34 8.86 3.21
N VAL A 71 -14.77 8.44 2.03
CA VAL A 71 -14.42 9.05 0.74
C VAL A 71 -15.67 9.58 0.06
N GLY A 72 -15.62 10.84 -0.35
CA GLY A 72 -16.65 11.51 -1.15
C GLY A 72 -16.10 11.90 -2.51
N MET A 73 -16.87 11.66 -3.57
CA MET A 73 -16.59 12.13 -4.92
C MET A 73 -17.72 13.04 -5.38
N PHE A 74 -17.34 14.22 -5.86
CA PHE A 74 -18.25 15.25 -6.34
C PHE A 74 -17.91 15.58 -7.79
N SER A 75 -18.88 15.57 -8.69
CA SER A 75 -18.64 15.99 -10.07
C SER A 75 -19.73 16.93 -10.59
N ASP A 76 -19.42 17.51 -11.75
CA ASP A 76 -20.38 18.25 -12.54
C ASP A 76 -21.18 17.31 -13.47
N ILE A 77 -22.28 17.78 -14.06
CA ILE A 77 -23.17 16.91 -14.86
C ILE A 77 -22.49 16.24 -16.06
N LEU A 78 -21.37 16.79 -16.52
CA LEU A 78 -20.57 16.24 -17.62
C LEU A 78 -19.45 15.30 -17.15
N GLY A 79 -19.20 15.18 -15.84
CA GLY A 79 -18.10 14.41 -15.26
C GLY A 79 -16.70 14.95 -15.61
N THR A 80 -16.61 16.16 -16.14
CA THR A 80 -15.35 16.78 -16.59
C THR A 80 -14.58 17.44 -15.46
N ASN A 81 -15.27 17.82 -14.38
CA ASN A 81 -14.67 18.39 -13.18
C ASN A 81 -15.02 17.48 -12.01
N GLN A 82 -14.02 17.01 -11.28
CA GLN A 82 -14.21 16.11 -10.15
C GLN A 82 -13.43 16.61 -8.93
N ILE A 83 -14.05 16.55 -7.77
CA ILE A 83 -13.42 16.72 -6.47
C ILE A 83 -13.51 15.39 -5.74
N ILE A 84 -12.37 14.89 -5.26
CA ILE A 84 -12.28 13.71 -4.43
C ILE A 84 -11.80 14.17 -3.06
N ALA A 85 -12.54 13.83 -2.02
CA ALA A 85 -12.20 14.15 -0.64
C ALA A 85 -12.20 12.87 0.19
N ASN A 86 -11.18 12.70 1.02
CA ASN A 86 -11.09 11.60 1.97
C ASN A 86 -10.73 12.16 3.36
N ILE A 87 -11.36 11.60 4.38
CA ILE A 87 -11.03 11.85 5.79
C ILE A 87 -11.05 10.54 6.55
N SER A 88 -10.14 10.38 7.49
CA SER A 88 -9.94 9.17 8.26
C SER A 88 -9.40 9.51 9.64
N VAL A 89 -9.80 8.76 10.66
CA VAL A 89 -9.24 8.85 12.01
C VAL A 89 -9.03 7.43 12.50
N ASN A 90 -7.79 7.08 12.83
CA ASN A 90 -7.41 5.73 13.21
C ASN A 90 -6.77 5.72 14.61
N GLY A 91 -7.58 5.61 15.66
CA GLY A 91 -7.10 5.62 17.03
C GLY A 91 -7.31 6.97 17.70
N GLU A 92 -6.28 7.81 17.75
CA GLU A 92 -6.35 9.12 18.41
C GLU A 92 -6.69 10.26 17.45
N ILE A 93 -7.08 11.42 17.98
CA ILE A 93 -7.33 12.61 17.16
C ILE A 93 -6.10 13.07 16.37
N TYR A 94 -4.90 12.76 16.87
CA TYR A 94 -3.64 13.05 16.18
C TYR A 94 -3.42 12.14 14.98
N ASP A 95 -4.15 11.02 14.89
CA ASP A 95 -4.12 10.09 13.76
C ASP A 95 -5.18 10.45 12.71
N ALA A 96 -5.74 11.66 12.80
CA ALA A 96 -6.61 12.21 11.78
C ALA A 96 -5.79 12.52 10.52
N GLY A 97 -6.20 11.93 9.41
CA GLY A 97 -5.61 12.14 8.08
C GLY A 97 -6.69 12.44 7.05
N GLY A 98 -6.28 13.02 5.94
CA GLY A 98 -7.18 13.30 4.83
C GLY A 98 -6.49 13.85 3.60
N LEU A 99 -7.23 13.86 2.50
CA LEU A 99 -6.80 14.37 1.22
C LEU A 99 -7.98 15.03 0.51
N VAL A 100 -7.71 16.14 -0.18
CA VAL A 100 -8.64 16.73 -1.14
C VAL A 100 -7.93 16.92 -2.45
N GLY A 101 -8.50 16.37 -3.52
CA GLY A 101 -7.99 16.46 -4.89
C GLY A 101 -9.03 17.00 -5.84
N TYR A 102 -8.58 17.84 -6.78
CA TYR A 102 -9.36 18.30 -7.92
C TYR A 102 -8.80 17.70 -9.20
N ILE A 103 -9.67 17.26 -10.10
CA ILE A 103 -9.32 16.71 -11.42
C ILE A 103 -10.16 17.39 -12.48
N ASN A 104 -9.50 17.85 -13.54
CA ASN A 104 -10.11 18.34 -14.76
C ASN A 104 -9.82 17.38 -15.93
N GLN A 105 -10.87 16.98 -16.63
CA GLN A 105 -10.83 16.07 -17.78
C GLN A 105 -11.54 16.67 -19.00
N LYS A 106 -11.66 18.00 -19.06
CA LYS A 106 -12.34 18.69 -20.18
C LYS A 106 -11.57 18.54 -21.50
N SER A 107 -10.25 18.44 -21.42
CA SER A 107 -9.36 18.29 -22.58
C SER A 107 -8.80 16.86 -22.64
N ARG A 108 -8.10 16.52 -23.73
CA ARG A 108 -7.38 15.23 -23.82
C ARG A 108 -6.27 15.11 -22.77
N ILE A 109 -5.72 16.24 -22.31
CA ILE A 109 -4.83 16.26 -21.15
C ILE A 109 -5.70 16.38 -19.91
N ASN A 110 -5.70 15.32 -19.11
CA ASN A 110 -6.30 15.32 -17.79
C ASN A 110 -5.28 15.92 -16.84
N TRP A 111 -5.69 16.84 -15.97
CA TRP A 111 -4.78 17.41 -14.98
C TRP A 111 -5.50 17.56 -13.65
N GLY A 112 -4.73 17.68 -12.58
CA GLY A 112 -5.28 17.87 -11.26
C GLY A 112 -4.25 18.34 -10.26
N ALA A 113 -4.77 18.70 -9.10
CA ALA A 113 -4.00 19.10 -7.94
C ALA A 113 -4.59 18.40 -6.71
N ALA A 114 -3.76 18.08 -5.74
CA ALA A 114 -4.24 17.58 -4.46
C ALA A 114 -3.40 18.11 -3.30
N ILE A 115 -4.05 18.21 -2.14
CA ILE A 115 -3.44 18.50 -0.86
C ILE A 115 -3.78 17.39 0.12
N SER A 116 -2.85 17.02 0.98
CA SER A 116 -3.07 15.98 1.97
C SER A 116 -2.27 16.18 3.25
N HIS A 117 -2.81 15.58 4.31
CA HIS A 117 -2.16 15.37 5.59
C HIS A 117 -2.32 13.89 5.94
N ILE A 118 -1.23 13.13 5.96
CA ILE A 118 -1.25 11.69 6.23
C ILE A 118 -0.35 11.37 7.43
N PRO A 119 -0.92 10.91 8.56
CA PRO A 119 -0.14 10.41 9.68
C PRO A 119 0.27 8.95 9.47
N TYR A 120 1.57 8.68 9.55
CA TYR A 120 2.14 7.34 9.64
C TYR A 120 2.52 7.04 11.08
N VAL A 121 1.91 6.02 11.66
CA VAL A 121 2.13 5.63 13.06
C VAL A 121 3.03 4.40 13.12
N SER A 122 4.08 4.46 13.92
CA SER A 122 4.92 3.32 14.30
C SER A 122 5.03 3.23 15.82
N GLY A 123 5.35 2.03 16.32
CA GLY A 123 5.51 1.76 17.73
C GLY A 123 6.89 1.16 18.01
N PHE A 124 7.49 1.54 19.13
CA PHE A 124 8.75 0.99 19.62
C PHE A 124 8.68 0.78 21.12
N SER A 125 9.08 -0.41 21.59
CA SER A 125 9.13 -0.71 23.02
C SER A 125 10.58 -0.83 23.49
N SER A 126 10.89 -0.25 24.64
CA SER A 126 12.22 -0.27 25.26
C SER A 126 12.12 -0.36 26.78
N TYR A 127 13.22 -0.71 27.42
CA TYR A 127 13.33 -0.71 28.87
C TYR A 127 14.39 0.30 29.31
N GLY A 128 14.11 1.01 30.39
CA GLY A 128 15.07 1.86 31.08
C GLY A 128 14.98 1.68 32.58
N TYR A 129 16.03 2.02 33.30
CA TYR A 129 15.97 2.13 34.76
C TYR A 129 15.85 3.60 35.14
N GLU A 130 14.89 3.93 35.99
CA GLU A 130 14.63 5.27 36.46
C GLU A 130 14.46 5.29 37.97
N LYS A 131 14.88 6.38 38.62
CA LYS A 131 14.64 6.61 40.04
C LYS A 131 13.36 7.40 40.20
N LEU A 132 12.33 6.76 40.75
CA LEU A 132 11.06 7.40 41.04
C LEU A 132 11.04 7.93 42.47
N PRO A 133 10.47 9.12 42.72
CA PRO A 133 10.27 9.61 44.07
C PRO A 133 9.29 8.69 44.81
N ALA A 134 9.63 8.33 46.05
CA ALA A 134 8.80 7.59 46.99
C ALA A 134 8.63 8.41 48.29
N ASP A 135 7.80 7.90 49.20
CA ASP A 135 7.55 8.55 50.48
C ASP A 135 8.86 8.83 51.26
N ASN A 136 8.84 9.88 52.09
CA ASN A 136 9.98 10.33 52.90
C ASN A 136 11.24 10.76 52.13
N ASN A 137 11.08 11.39 50.96
CA ASN A 137 12.21 11.93 50.17
C ASN A 137 13.21 10.85 49.71
N THR A 138 12.73 9.61 49.61
CA THR A 138 13.52 8.48 49.11
C THR A 138 13.22 8.25 47.63
N THR A 139 14.12 7.56 46.93
CA THR A 139 13.88 7.14 45.55
C THR A 139 13.85 5.63 45.46
N VAL A 140 12.92 5.09 44.69
CA VAL A 140 12.89 3.67 44.34
C VAL A 140 13.43 3.50 42.94
N ASP A 141 14.37 2.57 42.77
CA ASP A 141 14.81 2.13 41.45
C ASP A 141 13.66 1.35 40.79
N ALA A 142 13.16 1.91 39.68
CA ALA A 142 12.08 1.34 38.91
C ALA A 142 12.58 0.92 37.53
N LEU A 143 12.20 -0.28 37.11
CA LEU A 143 12.22 -0.67 35.72
C LEU A 143 11.08 0.05 35.01
N ASN A 144 11.42 0.94 34.08
CA ASN A 144 10.51 1.62 33.19
C ASN A 144 10.39 0.82 31.88
N GLU A 145 9.26 0.14 31.70
CA GLU A 145 8.84 -0.41 30.41
C GLU A 145 8.18 0.72 29.60
N ARG A 146 8.88 1.16 28.55
CA ARG A 146 8.50 2.28 27.70
C ARG A 146 7.91 1.74 26.40
N THR A 147 6.74 2.24 26.02
CA THR A 147 6.17 2.07 24.68
C THR A 147 5.99 3.44 24.05
N ASP A 148 6.74 3.68 22.99
CA ASP A 148 6.76 4.94 22.28
C ASP A 148 5.98 4.83 20.98
N ILE A 149 5.01 5.72 20.82
CA ILE A 149 4.22 5.88 19.60
C ILE A 149 4.80 7.04 18.81
N ILE A 150 5.43 6.72 17.68
CA ILE A 150 6.06 7.69 16.78
C ILE A 150 5.09 7.96 15.64
N ARG A 151 4.69 9.22 15.51
CA ARG A 151 3.85 9.73 14.42
C ARG A 151 4.70 10.54 13.48
N THR A 152 4.73 10.12 12.22
CA THR A 152 5.35 10.86 11.12
C THR A 152 4.23 11.45 10.27
N PHE A 153 4.09 12.77 10.27
CA PHE A 153 3.09 13.45 9.45
C PHE A 153 3.70 13.81 8.10
N GLU A 154 3.00 13.46 7.03
CA GLU A 154 3.29 13.96 5.68
C GLU A 154 2.23 14.98 5.27
N ASP A 155 2.64 16.25 5.22
CA ASP A 155 1.88 17.33 4.59
C ASP A 155 2.34 17.47 3.14
N GLN A 156 1.46 17.21 2.17
CA GLN A 156 1.83 17.20 0.76
C GLN A 156 0.91 18.09 -0.09
N VAL A 157 1.52 18.78 -1.05
CA VAL A 157 0.85 19.41 -2.19
C VAL A 157 1.38 18.76 -3.46
N GLN A 158 0.50 18.27 -4.32
CA GLN A 158 0.88 17.64 -5.58
C GLN A 158 0.11 18.20 -6.77
N LEU A 159 0.79 18.25 -7.91
CA LEU A 159 0.26 18.57 -9.22
C LEU A 159 0.54 17.42 -10.17
N PHE A 160 -0.43 17.05 -10.99
CA PHE A 160 -0.28 15.94 -11.91
C PHE A 160 -1.04 16.16 -13.21
N GLY A 161 -0.53 15.54 -14.27
CA GLY A 161 -1.11 15.53 -15.60
C GLY A 161 -1.01 14.13 -16.21
N ALA A 162 -2.02 13.74 -16.98
CA ALA A 162 -2.05 12.50 -17.74
C ALA A 162 -2.51 12.77 -19.17
N TYR A 163 -1.79 12.21 -20.14
CA TYR A 163 -2.14 12.24 -21.54
C TYR A 163 -2.45 10.81 -22.04
N PRO A 164 -3.73 10.44 -22.13
CA PRO A 164 -4.17 9.19 -22.74
C PRO A 164 -4.13 9.35 -24.27
N PHE A 165 -3.16 8.71 -24.91
CA PHE A 165 -3.07 8.72 -26.37
C PHE A 165 -3.85 7.55 -27.00
N SER A 166 -4.17 6.50 -26.25
CA SER A 166 -5.10 5.44 -26.65
C SER A 166 -6.00 5.02 -25.49
N LYS A 167 -6.92 4.07 -25.73
CA LYS A 167 -7.78 3.50 -24.66
C LYS A 167 -7.01 2.70 -23.62
N ILE A 168 -5.81 2.23 -23.97
CA ILE A 168 -5.02 1.29 -23.16
C ILE A 168 -3.67 1.87 -22.71
N HIS A 169 -3.24 3.00 -23.26
CA HIS A 169 -1.95 3.60 -22.94
C HIS A 169 -2.05 5.09 -22.60
N ARG A 170 -1.29 5.49 -21.58
CA ARG A 170 -1.17 6.88 -21.16
C ARG A 170 0.22 7.22 -20.64
N PHE A 171 0.59 8.47 -20.83
CA PHE A 171 1.74 9.09 -20.19
C PHE A 171 1.26 9.91 -19.00
N GLU A 172 1.96 9.84 -17.88
CA GLU A 172 1.68 10.58 -16.64
C GLU A 172 2.91 11.40 -16.26
N VAL A 173 2.70 12.62 -15.79
CA VAL A 173 3.72 13.48 -15.21
C VAL A 173 3.18 14.13 -13.95
N GLY A 174 4.06 14.41 -13.01
CA GLY A 174 3.67 15.11 -11.80
C GLY A 174 4.84 15.68 -11.03
N GLY A 175 4.49 16.52 -10.07
CA GLY A 175 5.41 17.03 -9.08
C GLY A 175 4.73 17.19 -7.74
N ALA A 176 5.48 17.01 -6.67
CA ALA A 176 4.98 17.14 -5.31
C ALA A 176 5.98 17.89 -4.43
N PHE A 177 5.42 18.58 -3.43
CA PHE A 177 6.13 19.14 -2.29
C PHE A 177 5.59 18.44 -1.05
N SER A 178 6.46 17.79 -0.28
CA SER A 178 6.13 17.14 0.99
C SER A 178 6.96 17.73 2.12
N ARG A 179 6.31 18.06 3.24
CA ARG A 179 6.96 18.35 4.51
C ARG A 179 6.66 17.23 5.48
N TYR A 180 7.71 16.65 6.05
CA TYR A 180 7.62 15.63 7.07
C TYR A 180 7.88 16.24 8.44
N SER A 181 7.04 15.91 9.40
CA SER A 181 7.19 16.31 10.80
C SER A 181 6.89 15.14 11.74
N TYR A 182 7.30 15.26 13.00
CA TYR A 182 7.26 14.16 13.95
C TYR A 182 6.58 14.56 15.25
N ARG A 183 5.90 13.59 15.86
CA ARG A 183 5.43 13.62 17.24
C ARG A 183 5.68 12.27 17.88
N ILE A 184 6.19 12.27 19.10
CA ILE A 184 6.46 11.05 19.86
C ILE A 184 5.72 11.14 21.19
N ASP A 185 4.88 10.15 21.49
CA ASP A 185 4.20 10.00 22.78
C ASP A 185 4.72 8.72 23.46
N ARG A 186 5.30 8.87 24.66
CA ARG A 186 5.80 7.78 25.50
C ARG A 186 4.75 7.36 26.51
N TYR A 187 4.48 6.06 26.57
CA TYR A 187 3.74 5.39 27.63
C TYR A 187 4.75 4.64 28.49
N SER A 188 4.82 4.94 29.78
CA SER A 188 5.73 4.26 30.70
C SER A 188 4.96 3.48 31.73
N ASN A 189 5.31 2.21 31.91
CA ASN A 189 4.87 1.38 33.02
C ASN A 189 6.08 1.11 33.92
N TYR A 190 5.91 1.41 35.20
CA TYR A 190 6.98 1.33 36.18
C TYR A 190 6.81 0.11 37.08
N TYR A 191 7.87 -0.67 37.24
CA TYR A 191 7.92 -1.84 38.10
C TYR A 191 9.08 -1.73 39.09
N ASN A 192 8.92 -2.19 40.32
CA ASN A 192 10.03 -2.23 41.27
C ASN A 192 11.00 -3.38 40.94
N THR A 193 12.12 -3.44 41.65
CA THR A 193 13.14 -4.50 41.49
C THR A 193 12.61 -5.92 41.75
N ALA A 194 11.47 -6.06 42.44
CA ALA A 194 10.78 -7.33 42.65
C ALA A 194 9.71 -7.64 41.59
N GLY A 195 9.57 -6.79 40.56
CA GLY A 195 8.63 -6.97 39.45
C GLY A 195 7.19 -6.51 39.72
N TYR A 196 6.93 -5.87 40.87
CA TYR A 196 5.59 -5.34 41.17
C TYR A 196 5.37 -4.00 40.47
N TYR A 197 4.21 -3.85 39.85
CA TYR A 197 3.76 -2.61 39.23
C TYR A 197 3.64 -1.48 40.27
N ILE A 198 4.28 -0.36 40.00
CA ILE A 198 4.30 0.85 40.85
C ILE A 198 3.33 1.90 40.30
N GLY A 199 3.27 2.06 38.98
CA GLY A 199 2.46 3.09 38.34
C GLY A 199 2.73 3.23 36.85
N SER A 200 2.01 4.13 36.19
CA SER A 200 2.21 4.45 34.79
C SER A 200 2.09 5.94 34.53
N ASP A 201 2.76 6.40 33.48
CA ASP A 201 2.60 7.75 32.96
C ASP A 201 2.45 7.74 31.43
N ARG A 202 1.98 8.87 30.91
CA ARG A 202 1.98 9.16 29.49
C ARG A 202 2.47 10.59 29.30
N LYS A 203 3.49 10.78 28.46
CA LYS A 203 3.99 12.11 28.12
C LYS A 203 4.39 12.22 26.66
N ARG A 204 4.28 13.43 26.10
CA ARG A 204 4.91 13.75 24.82
C ARG A 204 6.41 13.93 25.06
N LEU A 205 7.23 13.32 24.21
CA LEU A 205 8.67 13.56 24.19
C LEU A 205 9.01 14.71 23.24
N ASP A 206 9.99 15.51 23.62
CA ASP A 206 10.63 16.44 22.70
C ASP A 206 11.51 15.68 21.70
N ASN A 207 11.57 16.17 20.47
CA ASN A 207 12.28 15.50 19.38
C ASN A 207 13.79 15.38 19.64
N GLU A 208 14.37 16.31 20.41
CA GLU A 208 15.78 16.27 20.83
C GLU A 208 16.03 15.10 21.78
N GLN A 209 15.17 14.94 22.80
CA GLN A 209 15.26 13.81 23.72
C GLN A 209 15.03 12.48 22.99
N ALA A 210 14.04 12.41 22.10
CA ALA A 210 13.83 11.23 21.26
C ALA A 210 15.06 10.92 20.40
N THR A 211 15.71 11.95 19.84
CA THR A 211 16.93 11.76 19.04
C THR A 211 18.06 11.15 19.86
N LEU A 212 18.22 11.56 21.12
CA LEU A 212 19.19 10.95 22.04
C LEU A 212 18.83 9.51 22.40
N ASP A 213 17.56 9.23 22.66
CA ASP A 213 17.08 7.89 23.06
C ASP A 213 17.25 6.85 21.93
N TYR A 214 17.03 7.23 20.67
CA TYR A 214 17.08 6.30 19.53
C TYR A 214 18.34 6.39 18.69
N GLY A 215 19.16 7.43 18.86
CA GLY A 215 20.30 7.71 17.98
C GLY A 215 19.91 8.05 16.54
N VAL A 216 18.65 8.44 16.30
CA VAL A 216 18.11 8.80 14.98
C VAL A 216 17.51 10.20 15.04
N PRO A 217 17.83 11.12 14.12
CA PRO A 217 17.32 12.49 14.18
C PRO A 217 15.83 12.58 13.84
N PHE A 218 15.04 13.17 14.74
CA PHE A 218 13.60 13.48 14.52
C PHE A 218 13.38 14.92 14.04
N ASN A 219 14.24 15.37 13.12
CA ASN A 219 14.15 16.71 12.55
C ASN A 219 13.15 16.72 11.40
N SER A 220 12.28 17.73 11.38
CA SER A 220 11.38 17.93 10.23
C SER A 220 12.20 18.12 8.97
N PHE A 221 11.76 17.53 7.86
CA PHE A 221 12.46 17.62 6.59
C PHE A 221 11.51 17.90 5.44
N THR A 222 12.05 18.30 4.29
CA THR A 222 11.26 18.69 3.13
C THR A 222 11.80 18.02 1.88
N LEU A 223 10.88 17.51 1.07
CA LEU A 223 11.17 16.87 -0.20
C LEU A 223 10.36 17.53 -1.32
N TYR A 224 11.04 17.73 -2.43
CA TYR A 224 10.45 18.02 -3.72
C TYR A 224 10.59 16.78 -4.59
N GLN A 225 9.53 16.41 -5.28
CA GLN A 225 9.47 15.26 -6.16
C GLN A 225 9.07 15.72 -7.56
N LEU A 226 9.73 15.17 -8.57
CA LEU A 226 9.26 15.19 -9.96
C LEU A 226 9.14 13.75 -10.44
N ASN A 227 8.06 13.41 -11.14
CA ASN A 227 7.85 12.06 -11.64
C ASN A 227 7.28 12.06 -13.07
N ALA A 228 7.61 10.99 -13.79
CA ALA A 228 7.05 10.67 -15.09
C ALA A 228 6.83 9.16 -15.20
N GLY A 229 5.74 8.76 -15.85
CA GLY A 229 5.35 7.37 -15.96
C GLY A 229 4.65 7.04 -17.26
N PHE A 230 4.90 5.82 -17.74
CA PHE A 230 4.20 5.24 -18.87
C PHE A 230 3.37 4.05 -18.38
N VAL A 231 2.07 4.09 -18.65
CA VAL A 231 1.11 3.11 -18.14
C VAL A 231 0.38 2.45 -19.29
N GLY A 232 0.33 1.12 -19.24
CA GLY A 232 -0.49 0.30 -20.12
C GLY A 232 -1.45 -0.55 -19.32
N ASP A 233 -2.73 -0.57 -19.69
CA ASP A 233 -3.71 -1.49 -19.11
C ASP A 233 -4.67 -1.98 -20.18
N ASN A 234 -4.67 -3.30 -20.40
CA ASN A 234 -5.63 -4.01 -21.24
C ASN A 234 -6.04 -5.31 -20.53
N SER A 235 -6.16 -5.27 -19.21
CA SER A 235 -6.52 -6.43 -18.40
C SER A 235 -8.01 -6.75 -18.52
N ILE A 236 -8.33 -8.04 -18.73
CA ILE A 236 -9.70 -8.54 -18.80
C ILE A 236 -9.98 -9.27 -17.50
N PHE A 237 -10.90 -8.72 -16.70
CA PHE A 237 -11.24 -9.26 -15.39
C PHE A 237 -12.17 -10.48 -15.45
N GLY A 238 -11.94 -11.41 -14.54
CA GLY A 238 -12.81 -12.54 -14.23
C GLY A 238 -13.47 -12.41 -12.87
N LEU A 239 -13.61 -13.53 -12.17
CA LEU A 239 -14.33 -13.63 -10.89
C LEU A 239 -13.56 -13.04 -9.72
N THR A 240 -12.26 -13.37 -9.63
CA THR A 240 -11.38 -12.92 -8.54
C THR A 240 -10.08 -12.25 -9.00
N GLY A 241 -10.02 -11.83 -10.27
CA GLY A 241 -8.94 -11.01 -10.79
C GLY A 241 -8.80 -11.12 -12.31
N PRO A 242 -7.74 -10.53 -12.90
CA PRO A 242 -7.50 -10.62 -14.35
C PRO A 242 -7.30 -12.05 -14.85
N LEU A 243 -8.01 -12.39 -15.93
CA LEU A 243 -7.93 -13.67 -16.64
C LEU A 243 -7.01 -13.62 -17.85
N ASP A 244 -6.95 -12.48 -18.52
CA ASP A 244 -6.20 -12.28 -19.76
C ASP A 244 -5.75 -10.82 -19.89
N GLY A 245 -4.89 -10.55 -20.87
CA GLY A 245 -4.39 -9.22 -21.17
C GLY A 245 -3.10 -8.90 -20.42
N PHE A 246 -2.85 -7.62 -20.19
CA PHE A 246 -1.63 -7.14 -19.52
C PHE A 246 -1.90 -5.85 -18.75
N ARG A 247 -1.01 -5.57 -17.80
CA ARG A 247 -0.93 -4.27 -17.14
C ARG A 247 0.54 -3.96 -16.88
N TYR A 248 0.97 -2.74 -17.18
CA TYR A 248 2.31 -2.31 -16.81
C TYR A 248 2.37 -0.85 -16.39
N ARG A 249 3.36 -0.56 -15.55
CA ARG A 249 3.83 0.78 -15.24
C ARG A 249 5.35 0.78 -15.28
N VAL A 250 5.90 1.70 -16.06
CA VAL A 250 7.33 2.05 -15.99
C VAL A 250 7.39 3.53 -15.64
N SER A 251 7.99 3.86 -14.52
CA SER A 251 8.09 5.25 -14.05
C SER A 251 9.45 5.56 -13.47
N GLY A 252 9.85 6.82 -13.63
CA GLY A 252 11.01 7.40 -12.98
C GLY A 252 10.59 8.60 -12.13
N GLU A 253 11.30 8.81 -11.04
CA GLU A 253 11.08 9.92 -10.14
C GLU A 253 12.41 10.49 -9.63
N LYS A 254 12.40 11.77 -9.27
CA LYS A 254 13.55 12.46 -8.71
C LYS A 254 13.11 13.16 -7.43
N TYR A 255 13.78 12.86 -6.33
CA TYR A 255 13.65 13.56 -5.07
C TYR A 255 14.82 14.50 -4.84
N PHE A 256 14.55 15.69 -4.32
CA PHE A 256 15.52 16.70 -3.93
C PHE A 256 14.98 17.53 -2.76
N GLY A 257 15.82 18.35 -2.13
CA GLY A 257 15.53 19.00 -0.84
C GLY A 257 16.48 18.47 0.23
N THR A 258 15.96 18.00 1.36
CA THR A 258 16.78 17.41 2.43
C THR A 258 17.48 16.12 2.00
N TYR A 259 16.80 15.27 1.22
CA TYR A 259 17.36 14.04 0.66
C TYR A 259 17.40 14.11 -0.87
N ASN A 260 18.45 13.57 -1.48
CA ASN A 260 18.64 13.57 -2.92
C ASN A 260 18.88 12.15 -3.46
N PHE A 261 17.89 11.62 -4.16
CA PHE A 261 17.95 10.31 -4.82
C PHE A 261 17.00 10.28 -6.02
N ALA A 262 17.20 9.33 -6.91
CA ALA A 262 16.27 9.00 -7.99
C ALA A 262 15.50 7.73 -7.63
N GLY A 263 14.25 7.62 -8.07
CA GLY A 263 13.45 6.41 -8.00
C GLY A 263 13.22 5.85 -9.40
N ALA A 264 13.19 4.53 -9.51
CA ALA A 264 12.77 3.83 -10.71
C ALA A 264 11.80 2.71 -10.33
N THR A 265 10.69 2.59 -11.05
CA THR A 265 9.69 1.55 -10.81
C THR A 265 9.32 0.86 -12.12
N ALA A 266 9.27 -0.47 -12.09
CA ALA A 266 8.74 -1.31 -13.14
C ALA A 266 7.78 -2.34 -12.54
N ASP A 267 6.48 -2.15 -12.72
CA ASP A 267 5.44 -3.14 -12.40
C ASP A 267 4.90 -3.68 -13.73
N LEU A 268 5.24 -4.92 -14.07
CA LEU A 268 4.87 -5.57 -15.32
C LEU A 268 4.03 -6.80 -14.99
N ARG A 269 2.83 -6.90 -15.56
CA ARG A 269 1.89 -8.00 -15.33
C ARG A 269 1.36 -8.50 -16.65
N LYS A 270 1.39 -9.81 -16.82
CA LYS A 270 0.85 -10.48 -18.01
C LYS A 270 0.02 -11.68 -17.60
N TYR A 271 -1.12 -11.80 -18.26
CA TYR A 271 -2.08 -12.86 -18.06
C TYR A 271 -2.30 -13.57 -19.40
N TRP A 272 -2.35 -14.89 -19.37
CA TRP A 272 -2.66 -15.74 -20.51
C TRP A 272 -3.77 -16.69 -20.14
N ARG A 273 -4.92 -16.57 -20.81
CA ARG A 273 -6.07 -17.45 -20.59
C ARG A 273 -5.94 -18.73 -21.41
N LEU A 274 -5.57 -19.83 -20.76
CA LEU A 274 -5.52 -21.18 -21.33
C LEU A 274 -6.68 -22.00 -20.74
N LYS A 275 -7.91 -21.79 -21.23
CA LYS A 275 -9.13 -22.39 -20.64
C LYS A 275 -8.94 -23.89 -20.31
N PRO A 276 -9.26 -24.34 -19.08
CA PRO A 276 -9.96 -23.62 -18.02
C PRO A 276 -9.04 -22.85 -17.05
N ILE A 277 -7.72 -22.80 -17.27
CA ILE A 277 -6.74 -22.15 -16.38
C ILE A 277 -6.23 -20.80 -16.93
N THR A 278 -5.65 -19.99 -16.06
CA THR A 278 -4.96 -18.76 -16.42
C THR A 278 -3.55 -18.83 -15.86
N ILE A 279 -2.56 -18.56 -16.71
CA ILE A 279 -1.18 -18.33 -16.28
C ILE A 279 -1.02 -16.83 -16.04
N ALA A 280 -0.52 -16.46 -14.87
CA ALA A 280 -0.27 -15.07 -14.51
C ALA A 280 1.20 -14.91 -14.09
N ALA A 281 1.87 -13.90 -14.65
CA ALA A 281 3.21 -13.52 -14.25
C ALA A 281 3.23 -12.05 -13.86
N ARG A 282 3.99 -11.72 -12.80
CA ARG A 282 4.25 -10.36 -12.35
C ARG A 282 5.74 -10.19 -12.10
N SER A 283 6.28 -9.07 -12.55
CA SER A 283 7.56 -8.55 -12.06
C SER A 283 7.31 -7.16 -11.49
N TYR A 284 7.64 -6.96 -10.21
CA TYR A 284 7.48 -5.68 -9.54
C TYR A 284 8.82 -5.25 -8.94
N ASN A 285 9.35 -4.15 -9.43
CA ASN A 285 10.66 -3.66 -9.05
C ASN A 285 10.55 -2.18 -8.70
N THR A 286 11.10 -1.79 -7.56
CA THR A 286 11.20 -0.39 -7.18
C THR A 286 12.54 -0.13 -6.50
N PHE A 287 13.26 0.87 -7.00
CA PHE A 287 14.64 1.15 -6.65
C PHE A 287 14.80 2.62 -6.28
N ARG A 288 15.33 2.90 -5.08
CA ARG A 288 15.90 4.20 -4.73
C ARG A 288 17.40 4.16 -5.04
N ILE A 289 17.87 5.12 -5.83
CA ILE A 289 19.22 5.18 -6.40
C ILE A 289 19.85 6.51 -6.04
N GLY A 290 21.03 6.47 -5.43
CA GLY A 290 21.77 7.66 -5.00
C GLY A 290 22.22 7.57 -3.55
N LYS A 291 23.03 8.54 -3.12
CA LYS A 291 23.66 8.55 -1.80
C LYS A 291 22.67 8.55 -0.63
N ASP A 292 21.53 9.22 -0.79
CA ASP A 292 20.52 9.34 0.27
C ASP A 292 19.41 8.28 0.14
N ALA A 293 19.55 7.30 -0.77
CA ALA A 293 18.53 6.29 -1.04
C ALA A 293 18.17 5.42 0.18
N ASP A 294 19.16 5.17 1.05
CA ASP A 294 19.02 4.36 2.26
C ASP A 294 18.62 5.17 3.51
N ARG A 295 18.44 6.50 3.38
CA ARG A 295 18.15 7.40 4.52
C ARG A 295 16.66 7.55 4.85
N LEU A 296 15.80 7.01 4.00
CA LEU A 296 14.35 6.94 4.26
C LEU A 296 13.99 5.55 4.77
N TYR A 297 12.83 5.43 5.40
CA TYR A 297 12.31 4.16 5.91
C TYR A 297 12.42 3.07 4.82
N PRO A 298 13.00 1.90 5.14
CA PRO A 298 13.27 0.87 4.15
C PRO A 298 11.96 0.27 3.64
N MET A 299 11.98 -0.17 2.38
CA MET A 299 10.89 -0.95 1.82
C MET A 299 10.99 -2.38 2.32
N TYR A 300 9.84 -3.01 2.56
CA TYR A 300 9.75 -4.39 3.00
C TYR A 300 9.19 -5.26 1.87
N VAL A 301 9.91 -6.32 1.49
CA VAL A 301 9.49 -7.23 0.42
C VAL A 301 8.55 -8.33 0.93
N GLY A 302 8.60 -8.66 2.22
CA GLY A 302 7.82 -9.74 2.85
C GLY A 302 6.33 -9.48 3.05
N TYR A 303 5.76 -8.44 2.44
CA TYR A 303 4.31 -8.25 2.43
C TYR A 303 3.64 -9.35 1.59
N PRO A 304 2.48 -9.88 2.01
CA PRO A 304 1.88 -11.04 1.35
C PRO A 304 1.32 -10.74 -0.05
N TYR A 305 1.15 -9.45 -0.40
CA TYR A 305 0.86 -9.00 -1.77
C TYR A 305 2.11 -8.84 -2.67
N LEU A 306 3.31 -9.05 -2.11
CA LEU A 306 4.60 -9.09 -2.82
C LEU A 306 5.14 -10.52 -2.82
N ILE A 307 5.41 -11.11 -1.65
CA ILE A 307 5.81 -12.52 -1.52
C ILE A 307 5.10 -13.16 -0.32
N ARG A 308 4.50 -14.34 -0.53
CA ARG A 308 3.79 -15.09 0.52
C ARG A 308 4.75 -15.90 1.39
N GLY A 309 4.44 -16.04 2.68
CA GLY A 309 5.22 -16.84 3.64
C GLY A 309 6.34 -16.11 4.39
N TYR A 310 6.56 -14.83 4.10
CA TYR A 310 7.60 -13.98 4.71
C TYR A 310 7.00 -12.78 5.47
N GLU A 311 5.79 -12.89 5.97
CA GLU A 311 5.17 -11.83 6.77
C GLU A 311 5.96 -11.59 8.07
N SER A 312 6.12 -10.33 8.46
CA SER A 312 6.91 -9.94 9.63
C SER A 312 6.43 -10.61 10.92
N ASN A 313 5.10 -10.65 11.13
CA ASN A 313 4.48 -11.31 12.28
C ASN A 313 4.80 -12.82 12.34
N SER A 314 4.99 -13.47 11.19
CA SER A 314 5.38 -14.89 11.16
C SER A 314 6.85 -15.09 11.54
N ILE A 315 7.72 -14.12 11.27
CA ILE A 315 9.15 -14.16 11.62
C ILE A 315 9.36 -13.85 13.11
N TYR A 316 8.63 -12.88 13.68
CA TYR A 316 8.74 -12.53 15.10
C TYR A 316 8.16 -13.59 16.06
N LYS A 317 7.21 -14.42 15.59
CA LYS A 317 6.63 -15.51 16.38
C LYS A 317 7.53 -16.74 16.52
N THR A 318 8.57 -16.83 15.70
CA THR A 318 9.49 -17.96 15.63
C THR A 318 10.84 -17.59 16.24
N THR A 319 11.61 -18.59 16.67
CA THR A 319 12.95 -18.42 17.27
C THR A 319 14.00 -17.86 16.30
N SER A 320 13.64 -17.55 15.05
CA SER A 320 14.48 -16.87 14.05
C SER A 320 14.87 -15.44 14.46
N ALA A 321 14.10 -14.78 15.33
CA ALA A 321 14.55 -13.52 15.96
C ALA A 321 15.66 -13.73 17.04
N GLN A 322 15.87 -14.97 17.48
CA GLN A 322 16.78 -15.35 18.56
C GLN A 322 17.98 -16.19 18.09
N SER A 323 17.94 -16.75 16.87
CA SER A 323 19.05 -17.51 16.29
C SER A 323 19.89 -16.63 15.36
N SER A 324 21.10 -16.34 15.80
CA SER A 324 22.10 -15.50 15.11
C SER A 324 22.57 -16.04 13.75
N GLU A 325 22.10 -17.21 13.31
CA GLU A 325 22.53 -17.90 12.09
C GLU A 325 21.42 -18.05 11.03
N SER A 326 20.27 -17.37 11.20
CA SER A 326 19.09 -17.60 10.37
C SER A 326 18.73 -16.44 9.43
N PHE A 327 17.91 -16.74 8.42
CA PHE A 327 17.31 -15.74 7.54
C PHE A 327 16.36 -14.85 8.35
N ASP A 328 16.68 -13.56 8.48
CA ASP A 328 15.98 -12.62 9.35
C ASP A 328 15.16 -11.56 8.59
N ILE A 329 14.52 -10.66 9.34
CA ILE A 329 13.76 -9.53 8.77
C ILE A 329 14.64 -8.56 7.96
N ASN A 330 15.94 -8.49 8.26
CA ASN A 330 16.88 -7.60 7.58
C ASN A 330 17.16 -8.06 6.14
N GLN A 331 17.03 -9.37 5.85
CA GLN A 331 17.09 -9.89 4.48
C GLN A 331 15.92 -9.44 3.61
N LEU A 332 14.82 -8.99 4.22
CA LEU A 332 13.58 -8.59 3.54
C LEU A 332 13.38 -7.07 3.47
N THR A 333 14.33 -6.28 3.97
CA THR A 333 14.26 -4.82 3.99
C THR A 333 15.36 -4.19 3.16
N GLY A 334 15.06 -3.08 2.48
CA GLY A 334 16.05 -2.34 1.70
C GLY A 334 15.51 -1.10 0.99
N SER A 335 16.40 -0.30 0.40
CA SER A 335 16.03 0.84 -0.46
C SER A 335 15.74 0.43 -1.91
N LYS A 336 15.98 -0.84 -2.24
CA LYS A 336 15.71 -1.45 -3.54
C LYS A 336 15.05 -2.80 -3.30
N ILE A 337 13.96 -3.06 -4.03
CA ILE A 337 13.31 -4.37 -4.02
C ILE A 337 13.00 -4.83 -5.44
N ALA A 338 13.13 -6.13 -5.65
CA ALA A 338 12.76 -6.82 -6.87
C ALA A 338 11.87 -8.02 -6.50
N VAL A 339 10.76 -8.17 -7.21
CA VAL A 339 9.75 -9.20 -6.94
C VAL A 339 9.36 -9.87 -8.26
N PHE A 340 9.22 -11.18 -8.22
CA PHE A 340 8.67 -11.99 -9.27
C PHE A 340 7.59 -12.91 -8.70
N ASN A 341 6.42 -12.94 -9.33
CA ASN A 341 5.35 -13.86 -9.00
C ASN A 341 4.94 -14.62 -10.25
N PHE A 342 4.68 -15.90 -10.08
CA PHE A 342 4.10 -16.78 -11.09
C PHE A 342 2.93 -17.53 -10.47
N GLU A 343 1.76 -17.50 -11.12
CA GLU A 343 0.56 -18.16 -10.64
C GLU A 343 -0.13 -18.95 -11.75
N LEU A 344 -0.58 -20.15 -11.40
CA LEU A 344 -1.53 -20.94 -12.17
C LEU A 344 -2.89 -20.84 -11.48
N ARG A 345 -3.86 -20.23 -12.16
CA ARG A 345 -5.17 -19.87 -11.59
C ARG A 345 -6.28 -20.68 -12.25
N LEU A 346 -7.11 -21.32 -11.44
CA LEU A 346 -8.30 -22.02 -11.87
C LEU A 346 -9.52 -21.30 -11.29
N PRO A 347 -10.40 -20.70 -12.10
CA PRO A 347 -11.72 -20.31 -11.64
C PRO A 347 -12.44 -21.53 -11.09
N PHE A 348 -12.59 -21.56 -9.76
CA PHE A 348 -12.94 -22.75 -9.01
C PHE A 348 -14.44 -22.80 -8.74
N THR A 349 -15.03 -21.75 -8.19
CA THR A 349 -16.48 -21.62 -8.01
C THR A 349 -17.01 -20.38 -8.73
N GLY A 350 -18.15 -20.49 -9.42
CA GLY A 350 -18.79 -19.37 -10.12
C GLY A 350 -19.65 -19.78 -11.32
N PRO A 351 -19.85 -18.93 -12.33
CA PRO A 351 -20.72 -19.24 -13.47
C PRO A 351 -20.22 -20.46 -14.24
N LYS A 352 -21.14 -21.35 -14.64
CA LYS A 352 -20.85 -22.63 -15.34
C LYS A 352 -19.97 -22.48 -16.59
N LYS A 353 -20.00 -21.33 -17.27
CA LYS A 353 -19.19 -21.06 -18.47
C LYS A 353 -17.72 -20.75 -18.17
N LEU A 354 -17.38 -20.45 -16.92
CA LEU A 354 -16.06 -19.93 -16.53
C LEU A 354 -15.39 -20.77 -15.44
N ALA A 355 -16.16 -21.25 -14.46
CA ALA A 355 -15.66 -21.95 -13.28
C ALA A 355 -15.81 -23.47 -13.35
N ALA A 356 -14.94 -24.18 -12.65
CA ALA A 356 -14.97 -25.64 -12.53
C ALA A 356 -16.23 -26.14 -11.81
N ILE A 357 -16.64 -25.47 -10.73
CA ILE A 357 -17.82 -25.78 -9.93
C ILE A 357 -18.85 -24.66 -10.11
N PRO A 358 -20.03 -24.94 -10.68
CA PRO A 358 -21.10 -23.96 -10.80
C PRO A 358 -21.54 -23.45 -9.42
N SER A 359 -21.55 -22.15 -9.24
CA SER A 359 -22.06 -21.48 -8.03
C SER A 359 -22.63 -20.11 -8.39
N GLY A 360 -23.78 -19.78 -7.83
CA GLY A 360 -24.41 -18.46 -7.94
C GLY A 360 -24.09 -17.53 -6.75
N LEU A 361 -23.45 -18.05 -5.70
CA LEU A 361 -23.21 -17.34 -4.46
C LEU A 361 -21.72 -17.14 -4.15
N LEU A 362 -20.91 -18.15 -4.49
CA LEU A 362 -19.47 -18.15 -4.23
C LEU A 362 -18.71 -18.01 -5.54
N PHE A 363 -17.85 -17.00 -5.59
CA PHE A 363 -16.97 -16.71 -6.72
C PHE A 363 -15.53 -16.82 -6.24
N SER A 364 -14.80 -17.84 -6.70
CA SER A 364 -13.45 -18.11 -6.22
C SER A 364 -12.49 -18.59 -7.30
N ASP A 365 -11.21 -18.23 -7.18
CA ASP A 365 -10.12 -18.81 -7.99
C ASP A 365 -9.14 -19.57 -7.08
N LEU A 366 -8.88 -20.83 -7.40
CA LEU A 366 -7.85 -21.65 -6.77
C LEU A 366 -6.52 -21.42 -7.50
N ASN A 367 -5.47 -21.04 -6.78
CA ASN A 367 -4.19 -20.71 -7.39
C ASN A 367 -3.05 -21.53 -6.80
N LEU A 368 -2.20 -22.07 -7.68
CA LEU A 368 -0.85 -22.50 -7.33
C LEU A 368 0.11 -21.36 -7.63
N PHE A 369 1.09 -21.10 -6.76
CA PHE A 369 2.00 -19.98 -6.93
C PHE A 369 3.46 -20.31 -6.65
N PHE A 370 4.32 -19.50 -7.26
CA PHE A 370 5.74 -19.34 -6.96
C PHE A 370 6.02 -17.84 -6.79
N ASP A 371 6.58 -17.46 -5.65
CA ASP A 371 6.98 -16.09 -5.35
C ASP A 371 8.50 -16.03 -5.13
N ALA A 372 9.12 -14.96 -5.61
CA ALA A 372 10.51 -14.63 -5.35
C ALA A 372 10.65 -13.13 -5.08
N GLY A 373 11.45 -12.78 -4.08
CA GLY A 373 11.68 -11.41 -3.65
C GLY A 373 13.12 -11.21 -3.23
N LEU A 374 13.65 -10.02 -3.48
CA LEU A 374 14.99 -9.60 -3.06
C LEU A 374 14.91 -8.17 -2.58
N ALA A 375 15.53 -7.88 -1.44
CA ALA A 375 15.67 -6.54 -0.89
C ALA A 375 17.13 -6.23 -0.60
N TRP A 376 17.58 -5.02 -0.92
CA TRP A 376 18.97 -4.60 -0.70
C TRP A 376 19.11 -3.09 -0.55
N THR A 377 20.25 -2.67 0.00
CA THR A 377 20.69 -1.29 0.22
C THR A 377 21.97 -1.01 -0.59
N ASN A 378 22.48 0.23 -0.59
CA ASN A 378 23.71 0.56 -1.31
C ASN A 378 24.94 -0.22 -0.79
N ASP A 379 24.97 -0.55 0.50
CA ASP A 379 26.13 -1.17 1.16
C ASP A 379 26.08 -2.70 1.22
N THR A 380 25.01 -3.30 0.69
CA THR A 380 24.82 -4.76 0.67
C THR A 380 25.19 -5.39 -0.68
N LYS A 381 25.60 -6.65 -0.64
CA LYS A 381 25.98 -7.45 -1.81
C LYS A 381 24.94 -8.53 -2.10
N VAL A 382 24.33 -8.48 -3.27
CA VAL A 382 23.40 -9.52 -3.71
C VAL A 382 24.17 -10.81 -4.03
N LYS A 383 23.69 -11.94 -3.51
CA LYS A 383 24.25 -13.28 -3.75
C LYS A 383 23.13 -14.26 -4.08
N PHE A 384 23.27 -14.99 -5.18
CA PHE A 384 22.31 -16.01 -5.59
C PHE A 384 22.68 -17.35 -4.95
N LYS A 385 22.28 -17.53 -3.70
CA LYS A 385 22.45 -18.77 -2.91
C LYS A 385 21.28 -18.95 -1.94
N SER A 386 21.21 -20.10 -1.28
CA SER A 386 20.10 -20.41 -0.38
C SER A 386 20.11 -19.56 0.90
N GLU A 387 21.27 -19.19 1.42
CA GLU A 387 21.40 -18.46 2.69
C GLU A 387 22.56 -17.46 2.65
N PRO A 388 22.44 -16.31 3.34
CA PRO A 388 23.56 -15.39 3.49
C PRO A 388 24.67 -16.03 4.33
N THR A 389 25.92 -15.65 4.08
CA THR A 389 27.03 -16.02 4.98
C THR A 389 27.12 -14.98 6.09
N TYR A 390 27.07 -15.45 7.33
CA TYR A 390 27.25 -14.63 8.52
C TYR A 390 28.71 -14.67 8.98
N THR A 391 29.20 -13.54 9.47
CA THR A 391 30.50 -13.39 10.11
C THR A 391 30.31 -12.94 11.55
N SER A 392 31.07 -13.55 12.47
CA SER A 392 31.09 -13.18 13.88
C SER A 392 31.91 -11.90 14.05
N GLU A 393 31.26 -10.82 14.48
CA GLU A 393 31.87 -9.52 14.77
C GLU A 393 31.83 -9.25 16.28
N LEU A 394 32.82 -8.51 16.78
CA LEU A 394 32.90 -8.13 18.19
C LEU A 394 31.96 -6.97 18.49
N VAL A 395 31.15 -7.08 19.54
CA VAL A 395 30.41 -5.95 20.09
C VAL A 395 31.43 -4.98 20.70
N ARG A 396 31.40 -3.72 20.28
CA ARG A 396 32.31 -2.67 20.76
C ARG A 396 31.56 -1.63 21.57
N ASP A 397 32.20 -1.10 22.61
CA ASP A 397 31.73 0.06 23.36
C ASP A 397 31.87 1.35 22.53
N THR A 398 31.39 2.47 23.07
CA THR A 398 31.49 3.80 22.42
C THR A 398 32.93 4.27 22.16
N ASN A 399 33.92 3.65 22.81
CA ASN A 399 35.34 3.93 22.66
C ASN A 399 36.05 2.93 21.73
N GLY A 400 35.32 1.98 21.16
CA GLY A 400 35.82 0.96 20.23
C GLY A 400 36.40 -0.30 20.89
N ASN A 401 36.33 -0.44 22.22
CA ASN A 401 36.84 -1.61 22.92
C ASN A 401 35.83 -2.77 22.90
N PRO A 402 36.27 -4.05 22.80
CA PRO A 402 35.36 -5.18 22.89
C PRO A 402 34.60 -5.22 24.22
N VAL A 403 33.28 -5.36 24.15
CA VAL A 403 32.42 -5.57 25.33
C VAL A 403 32.68 -6.98 25.86
N LEU A 404 32.87 -7.09 27.17
CA LEU A 404 33.08 -8.37 27.85
C LEU A 404 31.80 -8.78 28.60
N ASP A 405 31.49 -10.07 28.58
CA ASP A 405 30.42 -10.66 29.39
C ASP A 405 30.80 -10.70 30.89
N SER A 406 29.87 -11.10 31.75
CA SER A 406 30.10 -11.21 33.19
C SER A 406 31.16 -12.24 33.59
N LYS A 407 31.69 -13.01 32.63
CA LYS A 407 32.74 -14.01 32.79
C LYS A 407 34.06 -13.58 32.11
N GLY A 408 34.14 -12.37 31.56
CA GLY A 408 35.31 -11.83 30.89
C GLY A 408 35.51 -12.28 29.44
N ASN A 409 34.53 -12.96 28.82
CA ASN A 409 34.59 -13.33 27.41
C ASN A 409 34.13 -12.19 26.52
N GLN A 410 34.72 -12.04 25.34
CA GLN A 410 34.29 -11.06 24.37
C GLN A 410 32.89 -11.40 23.83
N VAL A 411 31.99 -10.41 23.87
CA VAL A 411 30.64 -10.53 23.30
C VAL A 411 30.74 -10.34 21.79
N THR A 412 30.20 -11.30 21.03
CA THR A 412 30.12 -11.24 19.57
C THR A 412 28.67 -11.17 19.10
N TYR A 413 28.46 -10.63 17.91
CA TYR A 413 27.20 -10.69 17.17
C TYR A 413 27.45 -11.18 15.75
N GLN A 414 26.45 -11.77 15.12
CA GLN A 414 26.54 -12.20 13.73
C GLN A 414 26.09 -11.06 12.82
N ALA A 415 26.93 -10.73 11.85
CA ALA A 415 26.66 -9.71 10.84
C ALA A 415 26.72 -10.32 9.44
N THR A 416 25.94 -9.77 8.52
CA THR A 416 26.10 -10.07 7.09
C THR A 416 25.79 -8.84 6.26
N ASN A 417 26.63 -8.60 5.24
CA ASN A 417 26.34 -7.63 4.19
C ASN A 417 25.73 -8.29 2.95
N GLU A 418 25.48 -9.60 2.99
CA GLU A 418 24.90 -10.31 1.86
C GLU A 418 23.38 -10.26 1.89
N ARG A 419 22.79 -10.21 0.69
CA ARG A 419 21.34 -10.28 0.46
C ARG A 419 21.05 -11.40 -0.53
N VAL A 420 20.23 -12.36 -0.12
CA VAL A 420 19.86 -13.52 -0.93
C VAL A 420 18.38 -13.50 -1.30
N PRO A 421 17.95 -14.08 -2.44
CA PRO A 421 16.54 -14.12 -2.81
C PRO A 421 15.71 -14.93 -1.81
N ALA A 422 14.62 -14.35 -1.32
CA ALA A 422 13.54 -15.02 -0.62
C ALA A 422 12.59 -15.65 -1.64
N MET A 423 12.31 -16.94 -1.51
CA MET A 423 11.46 -17.68 -2.43
C MET A 423 10.43 -18.53 -1.67
N SER A 424 9.26 -18.71 -2.25
CA SER A 424 8.23 -19.61 -1.74
C SER A 424 7.38 -20.18 -2.86
N VAL A 425 6.78 -21.34 -2.57
CA VAL A 425 5.71 -21.94 -3.38
C VAL A 425 4.51 -22.21 -2.52
N GLY A 426 3.32 -22.31 -3.11
CA GLY A 426 2.16 -22.66 -2.32
C GLY A 426 0.85 -22.71 -3.09
N ILE A 427 -0.22 -22.77 -2.30
CA ILE A 427 -1.60 -22.76 -2.78
C ILE A 427 -2.37 -21.63 -2.10
N SER A 428 -3.25 -20.97 -2.84
CA SER A 428 -4.15 -19.95 -2.33
C SER A 428 -5.55 -20.13 -2.90
N LEU A 429 -6.54 -19.60 -2.18
CA LEU A 429 -7.92 -19.52 -2.65
C LEU A 429 -8.36 -18.07 -2.59
N ARG A 430 -8.50 -17.42 -3.74
CA ARG A 430 -9.11 -16.09 -3.81
C ARG A 430 -10.61 -16.23 -3.76
N VAL A 431 -11.28 -15.52 -2.88
CA VAL A 431 -12.74 -15.51 -2.72
C VAL A 431 -13.22 -14.08 -2.84
N ASN A 432 -14.06 -13.83 -3.83
CA ASN A 432 -14.74 -12.54 -3.99
C ASN A 432 -15.94 -12.49 -3.04
N VAL A 433 -15.86 -11.60 -2.06
CA VAL A 433 -16.88 -11.41 -1.04
C VAL A 433 -17.86 -10.34 -1.51
N PHE A 434 -18.92 -10.79 -2.18
CA PHE A 434 -20.05 -9.98 -2.64
C PHE A 434 -19.68 -8.77 -3.53
N GLY A 435 -18.54 -8.80 -4.21
CA GLY A 435 -18.03 -7.69 -5.03
C GLY A 435 -17.35 -6.57 -4.23
N TYR A 436 -17.28 -6.65 -2.90
CA TYR A 436 -16.71 -5.60 -2.06
C TYR A 436 -15.19 -5.73 -1.90
N PHE A 437 -14.70 -6.94 -1.64
CA PHE A 437 -13.28 -7.22 -1.48
C PHE A 437 -12.96 -8.68 -1.76
N VAL A 438 -11.68 -8.97 -1.92
CA VAL A 438 -11.17 -10.32 -2.16
C VAL A 438 -10.30 -10.75 -1.00
N LEU A 439 -10.68 -11.89 -0.42
CA LEU A 439 -9.90 -12.59 0.57
C LEU A 439 -9.08 -13.66 -0.11
N GLU A 440 -7.80 -13.75 0.25
CA GLU A 440 -6.90 -14.78 -0.25
C GLU A 440 -6.19 -15.44 0.95
N PRO A 441 -6.84 -16.40 1.62
CA PRO A 441 -6.11 -17.36 2.44
C PRO A 441 -5.12 -18.12 1.59
N TYR A 442 -3.92 -18.35 2.13
CA TYR A 442 -2.87 -19.08 1.46
C TYR A 442 -2.08 -19.97 2.42
N TYR A 443 -1.45 -20.99 1.86
CA TYR A 443 -0.43 -21.81 2.52
C TYR A 443 0.84 -21.77 1.67
N ALA A 444 1.91 -21.20 2.23
CA ALA A 444 3.19 -20.99 1.55
C ALA A 444 4.29 -21.84 2.18
N ILE A 445 5.18 -22.41 1.37
CA ILE A 445 6.38 -23.12 1.80
C ILE A 445 7.58 -22.22 1.46
N PRO A 446 8.10 -21.45 2.44
CA PRO A 446 9.27 -20.59 2.25
C PRO A 446 10.56 -21.41 2.21
N PHE A 447 11.46 -21.13 1.26
CA PHE A 447 12.70 -21.91 1.07
C PHE A 447 13.84 -21.47 2.00
N GLN A 448 13.89 -20.19 2.37
CA GLN A 448 14.95 -19.62 3.20
C GLN A 448 14.68 -19.74 4.71
N ARG A 449 13.44 -20.06 5.09
CA ARG A 449 12.99 -20.09 6.48
C ARG A 449 13.12 -21.49 7.09
N LYS A 450 14.27 -21.76 7.72
CA LYS A 450 14.54 -23.02 8.45
C LYS A 450 13.88 -23.11 9.82
N ASP A 451 13.40 -21.99 10.33
CA ASP A 451 12.65 -21.86 11.58
C ASP A 451 11.24 -22.46 11.51
N VAL A 452 10.72 -22.68 10.30
CA VAL A 452 9.40 -23.28 10.07
C VAL A 452 9.58 -24.70 9.52
N LYS A 453 9.07 -25.71 10.23
CA LYS A 453 9.18 -27.14 9.84
C LYS A 453 8.21 -27.57 8.72
N GLY A 454 7.35 -26.66 8.26
CA GLY A 454 6.30 -26.90 7.26
C GLY A 454 6.03 -25.64 6.45
N GLY A 455 4.76 -25.31 6.23
CA GLY A 455 4.36 -24.06 5.58
C GLY A 455 3.81 -23.02 6.55
N VAL A 456 3.72 -21.79 6.05
CA VAL A 456 3.15 -20.63 6.71
C VAL A 456 1.76 -20.39 6.15
N PHE A 457 0.76 -20.37 7.03
CA PHE A 457 -0.58 -19.89 6.70
C PHE A 457 -0.63 -18.37 6.83
N GLY A 458 -1.24 -17.72 5.85
CA GLY A 458 -1.50 -16.28 5.90
C GLY A 458 -2.81 -15.93 5.20
N LEU A 459 -3.17 -14.65 5.31
CA LEU A 459 -4.40 -14.11 4.75
C LEU A 459 -4.10 -12.76 4.11
N THR A 460 -4.28 -12.67 2.79
CA THR A 460 -4.16 -11.42 2.05
C THR A 460 -5.53 -10.81 1.84
N PHE A 461 -5.61 -9.49 2.01
CA PHE A 461 -6.78 -8.67 1.70
C PHE A 461 -6.47 -7.82 0.47
N ALA A 462 -7.33 -7.88 -0.53
CA ALA A 462 -7.30 -6.97 -1.67
C ALA A 462 -8.65 -6.26 -1.79
N PRO A 463 -8.69 -4.94 -2.00
CA PRO A 463 -9.94 -4.26 -2.31
C PRO A 463 -10.58 -4.86 -3.56
N GLY A 464 -11.91 -4.89 -3.59
CA GLY A 464 -12.68 -5.36 -4.75
C GLY A 464 -12.43 -4.43 -5.94
N TRP A 465 -12.62 -4.95 -7.15
CA TRP A 465 -12.52 -4.19 -8.40
C TRP A 465 -13.89 -3.88 -8.98
#